data_AF-A0A964YH12-F1
#
_entry.id   AF-A0A964YH12-F1
#
_cell.length_a   1.000
_cell.length_b   1.000
_cell.length_c   1.000
_cell.angle_alpha   90.00
_cell.angle_beta   90.00
_cell.angle_gamma   90.00
#
_symmetry.space_group_name_H-M   'P 1'
#
loop_
_entity.id
_entity.type
_entity.pdbx_description
1 polymer ?
#
loop_
_entity_poly.entity_id
_entity_poly.type
_entity_poly.pdbx_seq_one_letter_code
_entity_poly.pdbx_strand_id
1 'polypeptide(L)'
;RAADLETEKIMLAVANREKERWLRTEDAEKFPCKELRTIDQLWLKYSRGKFGISVQQKIYQSLGGTREYNGDVWWGSMGDRVGWRQGGQWLAYSDINFSQTAPSGHLPATGGRVGSGFVFIGYFPPVQTCRV
;
A
#
# COMPACT_ATOMS: atom_id res chain seq x y z
N ARG A 1 11.05 -6.26 6.02
CA ARG A 1 11.43 -6.25 4.59
C ARG A 1 10.98 -7.52 3.89
N ALA A 2 11.39 -8.71 4.34
CA ALA A 2 10.98 -9.98 3.70
C ALA A 2 9.46 -10.15 3.55
N ALA A 3 8.68 -9.84 4.59
CA ALA A 3 7.21 -9.89 4.54
C ALA A 3 6.58 -8.93 3.51
N ASP A 4 7.25 -7.81 3.24
CA ASP A 4 6.81 -6.82 2.27
C ASP A 4 7.00 -7.32 0.84
N LEU A 5 8.19 -7.87 0.55
CA LEU A 5 8.50 -8.54 -0.72
C LEU A 5 7.59 -9.74 -0.98
N GLU A 6 7.31 -10.55 0.05
CA GLU A 6 6.38 -11.68 -0.09
C GLU A 6 4.94 -11.20 -0.33
N THR A 7 4.53 -10.08 0.30
CA THR A 7 3.22 -9.47 0.03
C THR A 7 3.12 -9.04 -1.43
N GLU A 8 4.12 -8.33 -1.96
CA GLU A 8 4.16 -7.94 -3.38
C GLU A 8 4.06 -9.16 -4.30
N LYS A 9 4.88 -10.18 -4.05
CA LYS A 9 4.89 -11.41 -4.84
C LYS A 9 3.53 -12.12 -4.84
N ILE A 10 2.87 -12.25 -3.68
CA ILE A 10 1.55 -12.87 -3.57
C ILE A 10 0.50 -12.03 -4.32
N MET A 11 0.52 -10.71 -4.16
CA MET A 11 -0.44 -9.83 -4.84
C MET A 11 -0.30 -9.92 -6.36
N LEU A 12 0.93 -9.96 -6.88
CA LEU A 12 1.19 -10.14 -8.31
C LEU A 12 0.73 -11.53 -8.79
N ALA A 13 0.96 -12.58 -8.01
CA ALA A 13 0.54 -13.94 -8.36
C ALA A 13 -0.99 -14.07 -8.41
N VAL A 14 -1.70 -13.51 -7.42
CA VAL A 14 -3.18 -13.52 -7.39
C VAL A 14 -3.75 -12.76 -8.59
N ALA A 15 -3.09 -11.71 -9.05
CA ALA A 15 -3.50 -10.96 -10.22
C ALA A 15 -3.04 -11.56 -11.57
N ASN A 16 -2.23 -12.63 -11.56
CA ASN A 16 -1.54 -13.18 -12.74
C ASN A 16 -0.64 -12.14 -13.46
N ARG A 17 0.18 -11.42 -12.68
CA ARG A 17 0.99 -10.27 -13.14
C ARG A 17 2.44 -10.31 -12.67
N GLU A 18 2.96 -11.49 -12.39
CA GLU A 18 4.31 -11.69 -11.89
C GLU A 18 5.37 -11.18 -12.87
N LYS A 19 5.10 -11.25 -14.18
CA LYS A 19 6.02 -10.77 -15.23
C LYS A 19 6.05 -9.24 -15.30
N GLU A 20 4.90 -8.61 -15.11
CA GLU A 20 4.72 -7.16 -15.21
C GLU A 20 5.34 -6.47 -13.99
N ARG A 21 5.22 -7.08 -12.80
CA ARG A 21 5.69 -6.52 -11.53
C ARG A 21 4.99 -5.22 -11.12
N TRP A 22 3.75 -5.06 -11.55
CA TRP A 22 2.84 -3.99 -11.12
C TRP A 22 1.38 -4.41 -11.40
N LEU A 23 0.42 -3.96 -10.59
CA LEU A 23 -1.02 -4.14 -10.84
C LEU A 23 -1.62 -2.90 -11.53
N ARG A 24 -2.58 -3.11 -12.45
CA ARG A 24 -3.44 -2.04 -12.96
C ARG A 24 -4.57 -1.75 -11.96
N THR A 25 -5.28 -0.65 -12.20
CA THR A 25 -6.50 -0.32 -11.47
C THR A 25 -7.53 -1.45 -11.53
N GLU A 26 -7.74 -2.08 -12.69
CA GLU A 26 -8.74 -3.16 -12.83
C GLU A 26 -8.34 -4.43 -12.07
N ASP A 27 -7.04 -4.68 -11.93
CA ASP A 27 -6.50 -5.82 -11.17
C ASP A 27 -6.74 -5.59 -9.67
N ALA A 28 -6.58 -4.35 -9.19
CA ALA A 28 -6.88 -3.97 -7.82
C ALA A 28 -8.40 -4.06 -7.53
N GLU A 29 -9.26 -3.59 -8.43
CA GLU A 29 -10.72 -3.66 -8.28
C GLU A 29 -11.26 -5.09 -8.18
N LYS A 30 -10.68 -6.00 -8.97
CA LYS A 30 -11.06 -7.41 -9.05
C LYS A 30 -10.29 -8.28 -8.06
N PHE A 31 -9.40 -7.69 -7.27
CA PHE A 31 -8.59 -8.44 -6.32
C PHE A 31 -9.50 -9.14 -5.30
N PRO A 32 -9.41 -10.47 -5.16
CA PRO A 32 -10.40 -11.20 -4.39
C PRO A 32 -10.31 -10.86 -2.89
N CYS A 33 -11.47 -10.56 -2.30
CA CYS A 33 -11.56 -10.00 -0.94
C CYS A 33 -10.94 -10.92 0.12
N LYS A 34 -11.00 -12.24 -0.07
CA LYS A 34 -10.53 -13.23 0.89
C LYS A 34 -9.01 -13.16 1.05
N GLU A 35 -8.30 -13.07 -0.07
CA GLU A 35 -6.85 -12.97 -0.17
C GLU A 35 -6.41 -11.63 0.43
N LEU A 36 -7.10 -10.54 0.07
CA LEU A 36 -6.82 -9.21 0.61
C LEU A 36 -6.99 -9.15 2.14
N ARG A 37 -8.08 -9.71 2.67
CA ARG A 37 -8.32 -9.82 4.13
C ARG A 37 -7.27 -10.68 4.81
N THR A 38 -6.83 -11.75 4.17
CA THR A 38 -5.79 -12.64 4.72
C THR A 38 -4.46 -11.89 4.86
N ILE A 39 -4.06 -11.15 3.81
CA ILE A 39 -2.86 -10.29 3.84
C ILE A 39 -2.98 -9.25 4.96
N ASP A 40 -4.11 -8.54 5.04
CA ASP A 40 -4.32 -7.52 6.06
C ASP A 40 -4.27 -8.09 7.49
N GLN A 41 -4.94 -9.22 7.74
CA GLN A 41 -4.94 -9.88 9.04
C GLN A 41 -3.54 -10.31 9.48
N LEU A 42 -2.70 -10.79 8.55
CA LEU A 42 -1.31 -11.14 8.85
C LEU A 42 -0.51 -9.90 9.24
N TRP A 43 -0.63 -8.80 8.47
CA TRP A 43 0.02 -7.54 8.79
C TRP A 43 -0.42 -7.02 10.16
N LEU A 44 -1.72 -6.97 10.44
CA LEU A 44 -2.26 -6.55 11.74
C LEU A 44 -1.73 -7.42 12.88
N LYS A 45 -1.81 -8.74 12.74
CA LYS A 45 -1.41 -9.69 13.81
C LYS A 45 0.05 -9.52 14.20
N TYR A 46 0.96 -9.49 13.23
CA TYR A 46 2.40 -9.45 13.49
C TYR A 46 2.94 -8.03 13.74
N SER A 47 2.18 -6.99 13.39
CA SER A 47 2.52 -5.60 13.69
C SER A 47 1.86 -5.04 14.95
N ARG A 48 1.07 -5.84 15.69
CA ARG A 48 0.22 -5.38 16.82
C ARG A 48 -0.77 -4.29 16.39
N GLY A 49 -1.36 -4.46 15.21
CA GLY A 49 -2.37 -3.57 14.63
C GLY A 49 -1.81 -2.30 14.00
N LYS A 50 -0.48 -2.19 13.87
CA LYS A 50 0.19 -0.97 13.41
C LYS A 50 0.27 -0.85 11.89
N PHE A 51 0.40 -1.98 11.21
CA PHE A 51 0.57 -2.08 9.76
C PHE A 51 -0.58 -2.89 9.17
N GLY A 52 -0.88 -2.64 7.89
CA GLY A 52 -1.98 -3.27 7.19
C GLY A 52 -2.66 -2.31 6.21
N ILE A 53 -3.36 -2.91 5.26
CA ILE A 53 -4.16 -2.25 4.23
C ILE A 53 -5.34 -1.52 4.88
N SER A 54 -6.00 -2.13 5.88
CA SER A 54 -7.10 -1.50 6.62
C SER A 54 -6.61 -0.30 7.46
N VAL A 55 -5.37 -0.33 7.96
CA VAL A 55 -4.75 0.80 8.65
C VAL A 55 -4.50 1.95 7.67
N GLN A 56 -3.92 1.65 6.51
CA GLN A 56 -3.70 2.63 5.44
C GLN A 56 -5.01 3.25 4.96
N GLN A 57 -6.07 2.45 4.80
CA GLN A 57 -7.39 2.93 4.38
C GLN A 57 -8.01 3.89 5.41
N LYS A 58 -7.94 3.57 6.71
CA LYS A 58 -8.41 4.46 7.77
C LYS A 58 -7.64 5.78 7.79
N ILE A 59 -6.32 5.72 7.61
CA ILE A 59 -5.49 6.93 7.53
C ILE A 59 -5.88 7.77 6.32
N TYR A 60 -6.01 7.17 5.15
CA TYR A 60 -6.42 7.87 3.93
C TYR A 60 -7.78 8.57 4.09
N GLN A 61 -8.78 7.87 4.65
CA GLN A 61 -10.09 8.46 4.94
C GLN A 61 -10.00 9.61 5.95
N SER A 62 -9.16 9.49 6.98
CA SER A 62 -8.96 10.57 7.97
C SER A 62 -8.31 11.82 7.38
N LEU A 63 -7.60 11.69 6.26
CA LEU A 63 -6.99 12.80 5.51
C LEU A 63 -7.94 13.41 4.48
N GLY A 64 -9.21 13.00 4.47
CA GLY A 64 -10.23 13.46 3.50
C GLY A 64 -10.20 12.70 2.18
N GLY A 65 -9.53 11.55 2.12
CA GLY A 65 -9.53 10.68 0.94
C GLY A 65 -10.91 10.07 0.68
N THR A 66 -11.39 10.17 -0.55
CA THR A 66 -12.71 9.67 -0.99
C THR A 66 -12.59 8.56 -2.02
N ARG A 67 -13.69 8.16 -2.68
CA ARG A 67 -13.69 7.24 -3.84
C ARG A 67 -13.19 7.85 -5.14
N GLU A 68 -12.91 9.13 -5.11
CA GLU A 68 -12.34 9.85 -6.22
C GLU A 68 -10.85 10.03 -5.94
N TYR A 69 -10.03 9.74 -6.94
CA TYR A 69 -8.59 9.96 -6.81
C TYR A 69 -8.31 11.44 -6.56
N ASN A 70 -7.69 11.74 -5.42
CA ASN A 70 -7.17 13.07 -5.10
C ASN A 70 -5.65 12.98 -4.90
N GLY A 71 -4.91 13.52 -5.86
CA GLY A 71 -3.44 13.48 -5.86
C GLY A 71 -2.80 14.20 -4.68
N ASP A 72 -3.39 15.28 -4.16
CA ASP A 72 -2.81 16.02 -3.03
C ASP A 72 -2.97 15.26 -1.70
N VAL A 73 -4.12 14.62 -1.51
CA VAL A 73 -4.35 13.75 -0.34
C VAL A 73 -3.48 12.50 -0.45
N TRP A 74 -3.43 11.90 -1.64
CA TRP A 74 -2.74 10.63 -1.87
C TRP A 74 -1.22 10.77 -1.92
N TRP A 75 -0.71 11.68 -2.74
CA TRP A 75 0.73 11.87 -2.92
C TRP A 75 1.31 12.72 -1.79
N GLY A 76 0.61 13.79 -1.41
CA GLY A 76 0.97 14.69 -0.31
C GLY A 76 0.76 14.05 1.06
N SER A 77 -0.46 14.23 1.54
CA SER A 77 -0.81 14.02 2.94
C SER A 77 -0.56 12.58 3.39
N MET A 78 -0.93 11.60 2.58
CA MET A 78 -0.75 10.18 2.91
C MET A 78 0.73 9.81 2.95
N GLY A 79 1.51 10.17 1.92
CA GLY A 79 2.94 9.89 1.86
C GLY A 79 3.72 10.45 3.05
N ASP A 80 3.42 11.69 3.47
CA ASP A 80 4.01 12.29 4.67
C ASP A 80 3.50 11.59 5.95
N ARG A 81 2.20 11.30 6.03
CA ARG A 81 1.56 10.73 7.23
C ARG A 81 2.04 9.33 7.59
N VAL A 82 2.31 8.50 6.58
CA VAL A 82 2.82 7.14 6.78
C VAL A 82 4.34 7.06 6.68
N GLY A 83 5.02 8.15 6.32
CA GLY A 83 6.48 8.23 6.28
C GLY A 83 7.12 7.65 5.02
N TRP A 84 6.42 7.67 3.89
CA TRP A 84 7.00 7.36 2.57
C TRP A 84 7.66 8.57 1.91
N ARG A 85 7.40 9.76 2.45
CA ARG A 85 8.02 11.02 2.04
C ARG A 85 8.75 11.68 3.20
N GLN A 86 9.84 12.37 2.87
CA GLN A 86 10.58 13.20 3.80
C GLN A 86 10.99 14.49 3.09
N GLY A 87 10.67 15.64 3.67
CA GLY A 87 10.96 16.94 3.06
C GLY A 87 10.31 17.11 1.68
N GLY A 88 9.14 16.50 1.46
CA GLY A 88 8.45 16.52 0.18
C GLY A 88 9.02 15.59 -0.89
N GLN A 89 10.07 14.80 -0.60
CA GLN A 89 10.65 13.84 -1.55
C GLN A 89 10.25 12.41 -1.17
N TRP A 90 10.02 11.55 -2.17
CA TRP A 90 9.73 10.14 -1.94
C TRP A 90 11.01 9.37 -1.65
N LEU A 91 10.95 8.54 -0.62
CA LEU A 91 12.06 7.67 -0.24
C LEU A 91 12.24 6.58 -1.30
N ALA A 92 13.47 6.17 -1.60
CA ALA A 92 13.65 4.96 -2.38
C ALA A 92 13.23 3.73 -1.54
N TYR A 93 12.87 2.62 -2.19
CA TYR A 93 12.52 1.39 -1.46
C TYR A 93 13.66 0.89 -0.55
N SER A 94 14.92 1.17 -0.90
CA SER A 94 16.08 0.90 -0.05
C SER A 94 16.05 1.66 1.27
N ASP A 95 15.38 2.81 1.31
CA ASP A 95 15.40 3.76 2.42
C ASP A 95 14.11 3.67 3.28
N ILE A 96 13.20 2.77 2.90
CA ILE A 96 11.98 2.49 3.65
C ILE A 96 12.32 1.82 4.99
N ASN A 97 11.69 2.30 6.06
CA ASN A 97 11.89 1.76 7.40
C ASN A 97 11.02 0.51 7.60
N PHE A 98 11.61 -0.67 7.40
CA PHE A 98 10.90 -1.93 7.59
C PHE A 98 10.82 -2.43 9.04
N SER A 99 11.11 -1.59 10.03
CA SER A 99 11.07 -1.95 11.44
C SER A 99 9.72 -1.61 12.08
N GLN A 100 9.47 -2.19 13.26
CA GLN A 100 8.29 -1.87 14.07
C GLN A 100 8.26 -0.43 14.58
N THR A 101 9.36 0.33 14.47
CA THR A 101 9.42 1.74 14.88
C THR A 101 8.79 2.70 13.86
N ALA A 102 8.62 2.27 12.60
CA ALA A 102 8.05 3.08 11.53
C ALA A 102 6.63 3.57 11.85
N PRO A 103 6.12 4.66 11.24
CA PRO A 103 4.77 5.17 11.53
C PRO A 103 3.65 4.16 11.27
N SER A 104 2.49 4.32 11.93
CA SER A 104 1.31 3.49 11.63
C SER A 104 0.91 3.60 10.16
N GLY A 105 0.59 2.48 9.52
CA GLY A 105 0.30 2.41 8.08
C GLY A 105 1.51 2.44 7.15
N HIS A 106 2.74 2.53 7.68
CA HIS A 106 3.96 2.57 6.85
C HIS A 106 4.15 1.32 5.98
N LEU A 107 3.71 0.16 6.48
CA LEU A 107 3.75 -1.11 5.77
C LEU A 107 2.34 -1.70 5.60
N PRO A 108 2.10 -2.52 4.57
CA PRO A 108 3.02 -2.85 3.48
C PRO A 108 3.34 -1.64 2.58
N ALA A 109 4.59 -1.53 2.14
CA ALA A 109 5.10 -0.54 1.21
C ALA A 109 5.05 -1.11 -0.22
N THR A 110 3.86 -1.48 -0.69
CA THR A 110 3.69 -2.10 -2.00
C THR A 110 3.90 -1.07 -3.12
N GLY A 111 4.84 -1.37 -4.02
CA GLY A 111 5.25 -0.50 -5.12
C GLY A 111 4.44 -0.74 -6.41
N GLY A 112 4.18 0.34 -7.15
CA GLY A 112 3.82 0.30 -8.56
C GLY A 112 4.95 0.90 -9.41
N ARG A 113 4.86 0.81 -10.73
CA ARG A 113 5.72 1.58 -11.64
C ARG A 113 4.92 2.77 -12.18
N VAL A 114 5.49 3.97 -12.13
CA VAL A 114 5.01 5.12 -12.94
C VAL A 114 6.18 5.57 -13.80
N GLY A 115 6.08 5.35 -15.11
CA GLY A 115 7.17 5.61 -16.06
C GLY A 115 8.38 4.68 -15.85
N SER A 116 9.58 5.25 -15.92
CA SER A 116 10.86 4.53 -15.81
C SER A 116 11.27 4.19 -14.36
N GLY A 117 10.50 4.62 -13.36
CA GLY A 117 10.81 4.47 -11.94
C GLY A 117 9.78 3.64 -11.17
N PHE A 118 10.22 2.99 -10.08
CA PHE A 118 9.31 2.47 -9.06
C PHE A 118 8.74 3.65 -8.28
N VAL A 119 7.42 3.71 -8.18
CA VAL A 119 6.67 4.78 -7.53
C VAL A 119 5.65 4.13 -6.60
N PHE A 120 5.55 4.60 -5.37
CA PHE A 120 4.60 4.08 -4.38
C PHE A 120 3.18 4.28 -4.88
N ILE A 121 2.56 3.21 -5.35
CA ILE A 121 1.13 3.16 -5.58
C ILE A 121 0.63 2.24 -4.49
N GLY A 122 0.33 2.79 -3.32
CA GLY A 122 -0.57 2.11 -2.40
C GLY A 122 -1.81 1.69 -3.21
N TYR A 123 -1.91 0.39 -3.48
CA TYR A 123 -2.79 -0.17 -4.50
C TYR A 123 -4.29 0.09 -4.26
N PHE A 124 -4.66 0.72 -3.14
CA PHE A 124 -5.96 0.58 -2.54
C PHE A 124 -6.41 1.78 -1.72
N PRO A 125 -6.28 2.99 -2.27
CA PRO A 125 -7.54 3.66 -2.49
C PRO A 125 -7.62 4.56 -3.75
N PRO A 126 -8.84 4.68 -4.29
CA PRO A 126 -10.06 4.27 -3.62
C PRO A 126 -10.89 3.27 -4.41
N VAL A 127 -10.21 2.23 -4.87
CA VAL A 127 -10.80 1.19 -5.72
C VAL A 127 -11.23 -0.05 -4.95
N GLN A 128 -11.09 -0.06 -3.62
CA GLN A 128 -11.43 -1.24 -2.82
C GLN A 128 -12.94 -1.44 -2.77
N THR A 129 -13.41 -2.46 -3.49
CA THR A 129 -14.81 -2.94 -3.47
C THR A 129 -15.13 -3.67 -2.17
N CYS A 130 -14.11 -4.25 -1.53
CA CYS A 130 -14.21 -5.02 -0.31
C CYS A 130 -13.81 -4.19 0.91
N ARG A 131 -14.62 -4.26 1.98
CA ARG A 131 -14.21 -3.80 3.31
C ARG A 131 -13.22 -4.83 3.91
N VAL A 132 -12.01 -4.36 4.21
CA VAL A 132 -10.97 -5.06 5.00
C VAL A 132 -11.03 -4.62 6.45
#